data_AF-A0A957DMQ5-F1
#
_entry.id   AF-A0A957DMQ5-F1
#
_cell.length_a   1.000
_cell.length_b   1.000
_cell.length_c   1.000
_cell.angle_alpha   90.00
_cell.angle_beta   90.00
_cell.angle_gamma   90.00
#
_symmetry.space_group_name_H-M   'P 1'
#
loop_
_entity.id
_entity.type
_entity.pdbx_description
1 polymer ?
#
loop_
_entity_poly.entity_id
_entity_poly.type
_entity_poly.pdbx_seq_one_letter_code
_entity_poly.pdbx_strand_id
1 'polypeptide(L)'
;MEKGRGKPGALEIEKAAWIKVEAVSNPEFVRALRQDLDAGESEAIALAMQLQADFLLMDERLGRATAQYFGQKYIGLLGILTIAKERELLAEIRPLLDKLRTEVGFYLSDALYQRILNDVKE
;
A
#
# COMPACT_ATOMS: atom_id res chain seq x y z
N MET A 1 -17.00 2.22 9.22
CA MET A 1 -15.56 1.93 9.18
C MET A 1 -15.27 0.85 10.21
N GLU A 2 -14.98 -0.39 9.81
CA GLU A 2 -14.72 -1.45 10.79
C GLU A 2 -13.99 -2.70 10.26
N LYS A 3 -13.46 -2.68 9.02
CA LYS A 3 -12.91 -3.92 8.43
C LYS A 3 -11.54 -4.35 9.00
N GLY A 4 -10.78 -3.42 9.59
CA GLY A 4 -9.41 -3.69 10.09
C GLY A 4 -9.29 -3.96 11.59
N ARG A 5 -10.33 -3.68 12.40
CA ARG A 5 -10.23 -3.77 13.86
C ARG A 5 -10.07 -5.24 14.28
N GLY A 6 -9.09 -5.52 15.14
CA GLY A 6 -8.80 -6.88 15.62
C GLY A 6 -8.11 -7.78 14.60
N LYS A 7 -7.68 -7.25 13.44
CA LYS A 7 -6.81 -7.96 12.49
C LYS A 7 -5.33 -7.82 12.89
N PRO A 8 -4.44 -8.71 12.41
CA PRO A 8 -3.00 -8.57 12.63
C PRO A 8 -2.50 -7.19 12.21
N GLY A 9 -1.63 -6.57 13.00
CA GLY A 9 -1.08 -5.23 12.74
C GLY A 9 -1.97 -4.07 13.22
N ALA A 10 -3.23 -4.30 13.59
CA ALA A 10 -4.14 -3.22 13.98
C ALA A 10 -3.69 -2.50 15.26
N LEU A 11 -3.18 -3.24 16.25
CA LEU A 11 -2.71 -2.67 17.51
C LEU A 11 -1.40 -1.90 17.33
N GLU A 12 -0.53 -2.40 16.45
CA GLU A 12 0.74 -1.77 16.08
C GLU A 12 0.50 -0.45 15.37
N ILE A 13 -0.46 -0.40 14.43
CA ILE A 13 -0.88 0.82 13.75
C ILE A 13 -1.49 1.80 14.76
N GLU A 14 -2.40 1.35 15.61
CA GLU A 14 -3.07 2.20 16.62
C GLU A 14 -2.06 2.83 17.61
N LYS A 15 -1.01 2.11 17.97
CA LYS A 15 0.03 2.58 18.90
C LYS A 15 1.19 3.32 18.25
N ALA A 16 1.26 3.35 16.92
CA ALA A 16 2.37 3.96 16.20
C ALA A 16 2.33 5.50 16.29
N ALA A 17 3.22 6.08 17.11
CA ALA A 17 3.29 7.54 17.29
C ALA A 17 3.65 8.32 16.01
N TRP A 18 4.19 7.65 14.99
CA TRP A 18 4.55 8.24 13.70
C TRP A 18 3.37 8.26 12.71
N ILE A 19 2.30 7.52 12.98
CA ILE A 19 1.08 7.54 12.16
C ILE A 19 0.18 8.67 12.68
N LYS A 20 -0.26 9.53 11.76
CA LYS A 20 -1.16 10.66 12.07
C LYS A 20 -2.47 10.48 11.32
N VAL A 21 -3.57 10.79 12.00
CA VAL A 21 -4.91 10.78 11.40
C VAL A 21 -5.23 12.20 10.96
N GLU A 22 -5.52 12.36 9.67
CA GLU A 22 -5.83 13.65 9.06
C GLU A 22 -7.20 13.58 8.37
N ALA A 23 -7.95 14.68 8.42
CA ALA A 23 -9.24 14.78 7.75
C ALA A 23 -9.08 15.22 6.29
N VAL A 24 -9.91 14.66 5.41
CA VAL A 24 -10.02 15.12 4.02
C VAL A 24 -10.92 16.36 3.98
N SER A 25 -10.40 17.43 3.36
CA SER A 25 -11.08 18.73 3.29
C SER A 25 -12.08 18.82 2.13
N ASN A 26 -12.03 17.90 1.17
CA ASN A 26 -12.90 17.88 -0.01
C ASN A 26 -13.80 16.63 -0.05
N PRO A 27 -14.95 16.66 0.66
CA PRO A 27 -15.89 15.53 0.69
C PRO A 27 -16.57 15.25 -0.66
N GLU A 28 -16.68 16.27 -1.53
CA GLU A 28 -17.25 16.15 -2.87
C GLU A 28 -16.36 15.29 -3.76
N PHE A 29 -15.05 15.50 -3.70
CA PHE A 29 -14.09 14.70 -4.43
C PHE A 29 -14.07 13.24 -3.94
N VAL A 30 -14.09 13.02 -2.63
CA VAL A 30 -14.24 11.67 -2.06
C VAL A 30 -15.52 10.99 -2.57
N ARG A 31 -16.64 11.72 -2.61
CA ARG A 31 -17.91 11.17 -3.11
C ARG A 31 -17.87 10.80 -4.59
N ALA A 32 -17.17 11.59 -5.40
CA ALA A 32 -16.97 11.27 -6.82
C ALA A 32 -16.13 9.98 -6.98
N LEU A 33 -15.04 9.84 -6.23
CA LEU A 33 -14.19 8.62 -6.26
C LEU A 33 -14.95 7.37 -5.80
N ARG A 34 -15.86 7.51 -4.83
CA ARG A 34 -16.69 6.43 -4.30
C ARG A 34 -17.66 5.81 -5.31
N GLN A 35 -17.81 6.38 -6.51
CA GLN A 35 -18.59 5.73 -7.58
C GLN A 35 -17.95 4.41 -8.02
N ASP A 36 -16.61 4.36 -8.02
CA ASP A 36 -15.84 3.22 -8.51
C ASP A 36 -14.96 2.57 -7.43
N LEU A 37 -14.54 3.36 -6.43
CA LEU A 37 -13.64 2.92 -5.36
C LEU A 37 -14.36 2.70 -4.04
N ASP A 38 -13.76 1.90 -3.16
CA ASP A 38 -14.27 1.80 -1.80
C ASP A 38 -14.04 3.09 -1.00
N ALA A 39 -14.70 3.18 0.16
CA ALA A 39 -14.65 4.36 1.01
C ALA A 39 -13.24 4.71 1.48
N GLY A 40 -12.43 3.72 1.86
CA GLY A 40 -11.08 3.91 2.36
C GLY A 40 -10.10 4.29 1.25
N GLU A 41 -10.20 3.64 0.09
CA GLU A 41 -9.37 3.98 -1.07
C GLU A 41 -9.65 5.40 -1.57
N SER A 42 -10.93 5.78 -1.63
CA SER A 42 -11.35 7.13 -2.01
C SER A 42 -10.78 8.20 -1.07
N GLU A 43 -10.87 7.96 0.25
CA GLU A 43 -10.32 8.87 1.26
C GLU A 43 -8.79 8.91 1.20
N ALA A 44 -8.13 7.78 0.97
CA ALA A 44 -6.67 7.69 0.88
C ALA A 44 -6.12 8.47 -0.33
N ILE A 45 -6.73 8.33 -1.51
CA ILE A 45 -6.34 9.11 -2.70
C ILE A 45 -6.57 10.61 -2.46
N ALA A 46 -7.75 10.98 -1.97
CA ALA A 46 -8.06 12.39 -1.72
C ALA A 46 -7.12 13.01 -0.68
N LEU A 47 -6.78 12.29 0.38
CA LEU A 47 -5.85 12.74 1.40
C LEU A 47 -4.42 12.85 0.85
N ALA A 48 -3.97 11.86 0.08
CA ALA A 48 -2.64 11.90 -0.54
C ALA A 48 -2.46 13.12 -1.45
N MET A 49 -3.47 13.44 -2.27
CA MET A 49 -3.47 14.63 -3.11
C MET A 49 -3.47 15.92 -2.28
N GLN A 50 -4.29 15.98 -1.22
CA GLN A 50 -4.34 17.13 -0.32
C GLN A 50 -2.99 17.40 0.36
N LEU A 51 -2.33 16.34 0.82
CA LEU A 51 -1.05 16.44 1.52
C LEU A 51 0.16 16.52 0.58
N GLN A 52 -0.06 16.40 -0.74
CA GLN A 52 1.00 16.23 -1.74
C GLN A 52 1.98 15.11 -1.34
N ALA A 53 1.43 13.99 -0.88
CA ALA A 53 2.20 12.89 -0.34
C ALA A 53 3.18 12.33 -1.39
N ASP A 54 4.40 11.98 -0.96
CA ASP A 54 5.40 11.39 -1.86
C ASP A 54 4.93 10.05 -2.44
N PHE A 55 4.23 9.26 -1.62
CA PHE A 55 3.68 7.96 -1.97
C PHE A 55 2.34 7.71 -1.28
N LEU A 56 1.44 7.07 -2.01
CA LEU A 56 0.19 6.51 -1.52
C LEU A 56 0.32 4.99 -1.37
N LEU A 57 0.05 4.45 -0.19
CA LEU A 57 -0.08 3.00 -0.02
C LEU A 57 -1.40 2.54 -0.65
N MET A 58 -1.33 1.69 -1.67
CA MET A 58 -2.51 1.28 -2.44
C MET A 58 -2.42 -0.18 -2.90
N ASP A 59 -3.38 -0.99 -2.45
CA ASP A 59 -3.34 -2.44 -2.63
C ASP A 59 -4.20 -2.93 -3.81
N GLU A 60 -5.30 -2.25 -4.14
CA GLU A 60 -6.15 -2.68 -5.26
C GLU A 60 -5.78 -2.06 -6.60
N ARG A 61 -6.07 -2.79 -7.67
CA ARG A 61 -5.72 -2.41 -9.05
C ARG A 61 -6.43 -1.12 -9.48
N LEU A 62 -7.69 -0.95 -9.09
CA LEU A 62 -8.49 0.21 -9.49
C LEU A 62 -8.04 1.47 -8.75
N GLY A 63 -7.77 1.36 -7.44
CA GLY A 63 -7.13 2.44 -6.67
C GLY A 63 -5.78 2.85 -7.24
N ARG A 64 -4.92 1.90 -7.62
CA ARG A 64 -3.63 2.21 -8.29
C ARG A 64 -3.81 2.95 -9.62
N ALA A 65 -4.73 2.49 -10.46
CA ALA A 65 -5.02 3.14 -11.74
C ALA A 65 -5.55 4.58 -11.53
N THR A 66 -6.40 4.77 -10.53
CA THR A 66 -6.96 6.07 -10.17
C THR A 66 -5.89 7.01 -9.62
N ALA A 67 -5.04 6.54 -8.71
CA ALA A 67 -3.90 7.31 -8.21
C ALA A 67 -2.98 7.75 -9.37
N GLN A 68 -2.67 6.84 -10.29
CA GLN A 68 -1.88 7.15 -11.48
C GLN A 68 -2.55 8.19 -12.38
N TYR A 69 -3.87 8.11 -12.58
CA TYR A 69 -4.62 9.10 -13.36
C TYR A 69 -4.48 10.51 -12.78
N PHE A 70 -4.45 10.64 -11.44
CA PHE A 70 -4.22 11.92 -10.77
C PHE A 70 -2.73 12.28 -10.60
N GLY A 71 -1.80 11.52 -11.19
CA GLY A 71 -0.37 11.76 -11.07
C GLY A 71 0.21 11.44 -9.70
N GLN A 72 -0.56 10.80 -8.81
CA GLN A 72 -0.12 10.39 -7.48
C GLN A 72 0.72 9.11 -7.58
N LYS A 73 1.95 9.17 -7.09
CA LYS A 73 2.78 7.97 -6.94
C LYS A 73 2.17 7.06 -5.90
N TYR A 74 2.18 5.76 -6.17
CA TYR A 74 1.72 4.74 -5.25
C TYR A 74 2.79 3.70 -4.97
N ILE A 75 2.63 2.99 -3.86
CA ILE A 75 3.44 1.85 -3.48
C ILE A 75 2.53 0.78 -2.87
N GLY A 76 2.90 -0.49 -3.07
CA GLY A 76 2.24 -1.63 -2.42
C GLY A 76 3.22 -2.38 -1.52
N LEU A 77 2.75 -3.46 -0.88
CA LEU A 77 3.54 -4.29 0.02
C LEU A 77 4.89 -4.71 -0.56
N LEU A 78 4.90 -5.23 -1.79
CA LEU A 78 6.13 -5.69 -2.45
C LEU A 78 7.13 -4.55 -2.67
N GLY A 79 6.65 -3.35 -2.99
CA GLY A 79 7.51 -2.18 -3.11
C GLY A 79 8.14 -1.78 -1.77
N ILE A 80 7.37 -1.86 -0.68
CA ILE A 80 7.88 -1.61 0.68
C ILE A 80 8.97 -2.63 1.03
N LEU A 81 8.74 -3.92 0.77
CA LEU A 81 9.73 -4.97 1.04
C LEU A 81 11.01 -4.77 0.22
N THR A 82 10.86 -4.38 -1.05
CA THR A 82 11.98 -4.07 -1.95
C THR A 82 12.81 -2.90 -1.39
N ILE A 83 12.16 -1.79 -1.02
CA ILE A 83 12.85 -0.63 -0.41
C ILE A 83 13.52 -1.02 0.91
N ALA A 84 12.87 -1.84 1.74
CA ALA A 84 13.45 -2.27 3.01
C ALA A 84 14.72 -3.12 2.78
N LYS A 85 14.74 -3.97 1.74
CA LYS A 85 15.93 -4.71 1.34
C LYS A 85 17.03 -3.79 0.81
N GLU A 86 16.71 -2.85 -0.08
CA GLU A 86 17.67 -1.87 -0.63
C GLU A 86 18.28 -0.98 0.47
N ARG A 87 17.54 -0.74 1.55
CA ARG A 87 17.99 0.03 2.72
C ARG A 87 18.66 -0.83 3.80
N GLU A 88 18.96 -2.09 3.50
CA GLU A 88 19.61 -3.02 4.42
C GLU A 88 18.83 -3.26 5.73
N LEU A 89 17.53 -2.96 5.75
CA LEU A 89 16.63 -3.25 6.88
C LEU A 89 16.20 -4.72 6.90
N LEU A 90 16.34 -5.41 5.76
CA LEU A 90 16.10 -6.83 5.59
C LEU A 90 17.38 -7.51 5.10
N ALA A 91 17.79 -8.57 5.78
CA ALA A 91 18.93 -9.38 5.34
C ALA A 91 18.61 -10.11 4.03
N GLU A 92 17.40 -10.65 3.89
CA GLU A 92 16.93 -11.39 2.72
C GLU A 92 15.46 -11.05 2.44
N ILE A 93 15.09 -10.85 1.16
CA ILE A 93 13.69 -10.64 0.76
C ILE A 93 13.02 -11.95 0.34
N ARG A 94 13.77 -12.90 -0.24
CA ARG A 94 13.25 -14.16 -0.77
C ARG A 94 12.39 -14.93 0.23
N PRO A 95 12.79 -15.15 1.51
CA PRO A 95 11.96 -15.88 2.47
C PRO A 95 10.62 -15.20 2.77
N LEU A 96 10.55 -13.87 2.68
CA LEU A 96 9.32 -13.11 2.88
C LEU A 96 8.39 -13.24 1.67
N LEU A 97 8.93 -13.19 0.44
CA LEU A 97 8.15 -13.43 -0.77
C LEU A 97 7.58 -14.85 -0.79
N ASP A 98 8.36 -15.84 -0.36
CA ASP A 98 7.92 -17.23 -0.27
C ASP A 98 6.75 -17.37 0.71
N LYS A 99 6.87 -16.82 1.93
CA LYS A 99 5.79 -16.81 2.93
C LYS A 99 4.51 -16.15 2.41
N LEU A 100 4.64 -15.01 1.71
CA LEU A 100 3.48 -14.35 1.11
C LEU A 100 2.74 -15.28 0.14
N ARG A 101 3.48 -16.00 -0.70
CA ARG A 101 2.92 -16.91 -1.70
C ARG A 101 2.33 -18.19 -1.10
N THR A 102 3.01 -18.80 -0.14
CA THR A 102 2.69 -20.17 0.33
C THR A 102 1.83 -20.19 1.58
N GLU A 103 1.98 -19.23 2.50
CA GLU A 103 1.30 -19.22 3.79
C GLU A 103 0.14 -18.22 3.83
N VAL A 104 0.30 -17.05 3.20
CA VAL A 104 -0.68 -15.95 3.26
C VAL A 104 -1.68 -16.00 2.10
N GLY A 105 -1.36 -16.71 1.01
CA GLY A 105 -2.20 -16.80 -0.18
C GLY A 105 -2.15 -15.55 -1.06
N PHE A 106 -1.11 -14.72 -0.93
CA PHE A 106 -0.92 -13.53 -1.73
C PHE A 106 -0.59 -13.92 -3.19
N TYR A 107 -1.35 -13.40 -4.15
CA TYR A 107 -1.10 -13.68 -5.56
C TYR A 107 0.15 -12.92 -6.05
N LEU A 108 1.22 -13.68 -6.27
CA LEU A 108 2.47 -13.20 -6.82
C LEU A 108 2.83 -14.07 -8.02
N SER A 109 2.78 -13.49 -9.22
CA SER A 109 3.15 -14.20 -10.44
C SER A 109 4.64 -14.52 -10.46
N ASP A 110 5.03 -15.62 -11.09
CA ASP A 110 6.45 -16.01 -11.21
C ASP A 110 7.28 -14.90 -11.86
N ALA A 111 6.73 -14.22 -12.87
CA ALA A 111 7.40 -13.11 -13.54
C ALA A 111 7.68 -11.94 -12.57
N LEU A 112 6.71 -11.57 -11.72
CA LEU A 112 6.90 -10.49 -10.75
C LEU A 112 7.83 -10.92 -9.60
N TYR A 113 7.73 -12.17 -9.14
CA TYR A 113 8.64 -12.74 -8.16
C TYR A 113 10.10 -12.66 -8.62
N GLN A 114 10.38 -13.19 -9.82
CA GLN A 114 11.74 -13.18 -10.37
C GLN A 114 12.25 -11.77 -10.64
N ARG A 115 11.37 -10.87 -11.09
CA ARG A 115 11.72 -9.46 -11.26
C ARG A 115 12.20 -8.83 -9.95
N ILE A 116 11.44 -8.98 -8.86
CA ILE A 116 11.80 -8.39 -7.56
C ILE A 116 13.15 -8.91 -7.08
N LEU A 117 13.37 -10.23 -7.18
CA LEU A 117 14.64 -10.85 -6.80
C LEU A 117 15.83 -10.30 -7.61
N ASN A 118 15.68 -10.20 -8.93
CA ASN A 118 16.69 -9.61 -9.79
C ASN A 118 16.96 -8.12 -9.47
N ASP A 119 15.90 -7.35 -9.18
CA ASP A 119 16.00 -5.93 -8.85
C ASP A 119 16.84 -5.72 -7.56
N VAL A 120 16.76 -6.65 -6.59
CA VAL A 120 17.54 -6.61 -5.34
C VAL A 120 18.77 -7.52 -5.31
N LYS A 121 19.11 -8.18 -6.43
CA LYS A 121 20.25 -9.10 -6.57
C LYS A 121 20.22 -10.32 -5.63
N GLU A 122 19.05 -10.92 -5.45
CA GLU A 122 18.82 -12.23 -4.80
C GLU A 122 18.32 -13.28 -5.79
#